data_AF-A0A967G7P6-F1
#
_entry.id   AF-A0A967G7P6-F1
#
_cell.length_a   1.000
_cell.length_b   1.000
_cell.length_c   1.000
_cell.angle_alpha   90.00
_cell.angle_beta   90.00
_cell.angle_gamma   90.00
#
_symmetry.space_group_name_H-M   'P 1'
#
loop_
_entity.id
_entity.type
_entity.pdbx_description
1 polymer ?
#
loop_
_entity_poly.entity_id
_entity_poly.type
_entity_poly.pdbx_seq_one_letter_code
_entity_poly.pdbx_strand_id
1 'polypeptide(L)'
;LGITDTSMLRPQVFALQDGDATIGLIASEKQAIDATLHSLSAEDSRFRPIADRYWNARGGSHTDGGAFSFTIENASSENAKLSCADKFGKPITCPLGDWAIDFSSEPKADETLADLAKKIETSAKQNNANDLFTEVTRLIANWDFDSLRWLTSQIEGIASKSESHFHWAVEILTLLNNRRYDCGKKKRSIVLQIIRQAVDAVLKSVPSITDNSSSHIRQIDWNIRDKIRAPKDTETTLVICADNFQPEGEECDAVLMVRAYELGWKRFIVYGLRGQRFTGCGFGSDTSDVRIDIFGSSGDYVASGIDGMDIYIHDSGQDQLGQIMKAGRLVVYGDVGQAFMYGAKGGEVYVLGNAAGRPLINAVGRPRVIINGTCLDFLAESFMAGDALNGGGFVVVNGIEFDKKGRVVPQESPYPGSNLFSLASGGAIYIRDPHHKLIQEQLNGGYFTELGEEDWQLIRPYLENNEQLFGISIDRDLLTVNGVRRAPEDVYRKVSAAKLAVLAKEEIPE
;
A
#
# COMPACT_ATOMS: atom_id res chain seq x y z
N LEU A 1 15.83 -21.75 1.41
CA LEU A 1 16.44 -20.97 0.31
C LEU A 1 15.31 -20.63 -0.66
N GLY A 2 14.98 -19.36 -0.83
CA GLY A 2 14.13 -18.95 -1.94
C GLY A 2 15.02 -18.52 -3.10
N ILE A 3 14.76 -19.10 -4.26
CA ILE A 3 15.42 -18.78 -5.52
C ILE A 3 14.32 -18.24 -6.42
N THR A 4 14.49 -17.03 -6.92
CA THR A 4 13.66 -16.50 -7.99
C THR A 4 14.44 -16.68 -9.28
N ASP A 5 13.97 -17.54 -10.18
CA ASP A 5 14.49 -17.56 -11.55
C ASP A 5 14.08 -16.24 -12.23
N THR A 6 14.96 -15.65 -13.02
CA THR A 6 14.63 -14.57 -13.96
C THR A 6 13.46 -14.91 -14.90
N SER A 7 13.21 -16.20 -15.16
CA SER A 7 12.08 -16.70 -15.93
C SER A 7 10.79 -16.91 -15.10
N MET A 8 10.88 -16.92 -13.76
CA MET A 8 9.72 -17.06 -12.90
C MET A 8 8.85 -15.81 -13.02
N LEU A 9 7.64 -16.03 -13.52
CA LEU A 9 6.58 -15.03 -13.65
C LEU A 9 5.98 -14.60 -12.30
N ARG A 10 6.60 -14.90 -11.14
CA ARG A 10 6.12 -14.40 -9.84
C ARG A 10 7.27 -14.30 -8.83
N PRO A 11 7.63 -13.10 -8.33
CA PRO A 11 8.61 -12.97 -7.27
C PRO A 11 8.06 -13.59 -5.97
N GLN A 12 8.94 -14.21 -5.19
CA GLN A 12 8.58 -14.73 -3.87
C GLN A 12 8.59 -13.59 -2.86
N VAL A 13 7.61 -13.60 -1.96
CA VAL A 13 7.56 -12.71 -0.81
C VAL A 13 8.24 -13.41 0.35
N PHE A 14 9.14 -12.69 0.99
CA PHE A 14 9.79 -13.09 2.22
C PHE A 14 9.26 -12.26 3.37
N ALA A 15 9.19 -12.87 4.55
CA ALA A 15 8.92 -12.16 5.78
C ALA A 15 9.81 -12.68 6.92
N LEU A 16 10.11 -11.77 7.85
CA LEU A 16 10.84 -12.07 9.07
C LEU A 16 10.11 -11.44 10.25
N GLN A 17 9.96 -12.23 11.31
CA GLN A 17 9.42 -11.78 12.59
C GLN A 17 10.36 -12.25 13.69
N ASP A 18 10.67 -11.35 14.62
CA ASP A 18 11.58 -11.62 15.72
C ASP A 18 10.90 -11.28 17.05
N GLY A 19 11.07 -12.11 18.06
CA GLY A 19 10.32 -12.00 19.32
C GLY A 19 10.77 -13.07 20.30
N ASP A 20 9.83 -13.69 21.02
CA ASP A 20 10.14 -14.85 21.87
C ASP A 20 10.61 -16.06 21.04
N ALA A 21 10.18 -16.13 19.78
CA ALA A 21 10.70 -17.01 18.76
C ALA A 21 10.89 -16.22 17.46
N THR A 22 11.96 -16.51 16.72
CA THR A 22 12.18 -15.94 15.39
C THR A 22 11.60 -16.87 14.32
N ILE A 23 10.81 -16.33 13.39
CA ILE A 23 10.26 -17.09 12.26
C ILE A 23 10.51 -16.36 10.94
N GLY A 24 10.90 -17.13 9.93
CA GLY A 24 11.08 -16.68 8.55
C GLY A 24 10.11 -17.41 7.66
N LEU A 25 9.36 -16.68 6.85
CA LEU A 25 8.34 -17.22 5.94
C LEU A 25 8.69 -16.85 4.50
N ILE A 26 8.44 -17.79 3.59
CA ILE A 26 8.55 -17.57 2.15
C ILE A 26 7.25 -18.07 1.54
N ALA A 27 6.57 -17.22 0.79
CA ALA A 27 5.38 -17.61 0.04
C ALA A 27 5.36 -16.91 -1.32
N SER A 28 4.45 -17.33 -2.20
CA SER A 28 4.23 -16.68 -3.49
C SER A 28 3.67 -15.25 -3.33
N GLU A 29 2.98 -14.97 -2.23
CA GLU A 29 2.22 -13.74 -1.99
C GLU A 29 2.26 -13.34 -0.51
N LYS A 30 2.12 -12.05 -0.24
CA LYS A 30 2.10 -11.52 1.14
C LYS A 30 0.92 -12.06 1.95
N GLN A 31 -0.25 -12.20 1.33
CA GLN A 31 -1.46 -12.67 2.02
C GLN A 31 -1.35 -14.10 2.58
N ALA A 32 -0.58 -14.98 1.91
CA ALA A 32 -0.34 -16.32 2.42
C ALA A 32 0.51 -16.30 3.69
N ILE A 33 1.49 -15.38 3.75
CA ILE A 33 2.28 -15.11 4.96
C ILE A 33 1.38 -14.55 6.05
N ASP A 34 0.56 -13.55 5.74
CA ASP A 34 -0.33 -12.92 6.72
C ASP A 34 -1.33 -13.95 7.28
N ALA A 35 -1.96 -14.77 6.44
CA ALA A 35 -2.86 -15.84 6.88
C ALA A 35 -2.16 -16.86 7.78
N THR A 36 -0.91 -17.23 7.45
CA THR A 36 -0.08 -18.12 8.27
C THR A 36 0.20 -17.51 9.63
N LEU A 37 0.62 -16.25 9.70
CA LEU A 37 0.91 -15.55 10.94
C LEU A 37 -0.34 -15.34 11.79
N HIS A 38 -1.48 -15.03 11.17
CA HIS A 38 -2.76 -14.97 11.87
C HIS A 38 -3.11 -16.30 12.52
N SER A 39 -3.02 -17.41 11.79
CA SER A 39 -3.28 -18.76 12.33
C SER A 39 -2.32 -19.11 13.47
N LEU A 40 -1.01 -18.89 13.27
CA LEU A 40 0.01 -19.18 14.28
C LEU A 40 -0.21 -18.37 15.56
N SER A 41 -0.49 -17.07 15.43
CA SER A 41 -0.69 -16.18 16.59
C SER A 41 -1.94 -16.51 17.41
N ALA A 42 -2.92 -17.20 16.83
CA ALA A 42 -4.11 -17.65 17.54
C ALA A 42 -3.84 -18.89 18.43
N GLU A 43 -2.82 -19.68 18.09
CA GLU A 43 -2.47 -20.92 18.78
C GLU A 43 -1.23 -20.79 19.66
N ASP A 44 -0.32 -19.86 19.33
CA ASP A 44 0.97 -19.67 20.00
C ASP A 44 1.30 -18.18 20.17
N SER A 45 1.33 -17.73 21.43
CA SER A 45 1.53 -16.33 21.80
C SER A 45 2.93 -15.78 21.51
N ARG A 46 3.90 -16.66 21.17
CA ARG A 46 5.24 -16.24 20.74
C ARG A 46 5.21 -15.54 19.39
N PHE A 47 4.22 -15.82 18.56
CA PHE A 47 4.03 -15.21 17.24
C PHE A 47 2.94 -14.14 17.24
N ARG A 48 3.03 -13.22 16.28
CA ARG A 48 2.02 -12.16 16.08
C ARG A 48 1.52 -12.16 14.64
N PRO A 49 0.33 -11.58 14.38
CA PRO A 49 -0.28 -11.62 13.05
C PRO A 49 0.44 -10.81 11.97
N ILE A 50 1.42 -9.96 12.32
CA ILE A 50 2.10 -9.07 11.39
C ILE A 50 3.61 -9.31 11.49
N ALA A 51 4.28 -9.53 10.36
CA ALA A 51 5.74 -9.65 10.35
C ALA A 51 6.42 -8.30 10.60
N ASP A 52 7.65 -8.35 11.11
CA ASP A 52 8.44 -7.14 11.33
C ASP A 52 9.00 -6.56 10.03
N ARG A 53 9.18 -7.43 9.03
CA ARG A 53 9.70 -7.09 7.71
C ARG A 53 9.06 -7.97 6.65
N TYR A 54 8.73 -7.35 5.52
CA TYR A 54 8.36 -8.01 4.26
C TYR A 54 9.27 -7.49 3.15
N TRP A 55 9.62 -8.34 2.19
CA TRP A 55 10.32 -7.93 0.97
C TRP A 55 10.12 -8.95 -0.15
N ASN A 56 10.26 -8.50 -1.40
CA ASN A 56 10.19 -9.36 -2.57
C ASN A 56 11.60 -9.78 -3.01
N ALA A 57 11.76 -11.04 -3.39
CA ALA A 57 12.96 -11.50 -4.05
C ALA A 57 12.92 -11.23 -5.56
N ARG A 58 14.07 -10.88 -6.13
CA ARG A 58 14.22 -10.53 -7.54
C ARG A 58 15.29 -11.39 -8.23
N GLY A 59 14.88 -12.25 -9.15
CA GLY A 59 15.84 -13.03 -9.93
C GLY A 59 16.88 -12.14 -10.62
N GLY A 60 18.17 -12.46 -10.48
CA GLY A 60 19.25 -11.77 -11.19
C GLY A 60 19.67 -10.41 -10.62
N SER A 61 19.29 -10.10 -9.37
CA SER A 61 19.60 -8.79 -8.80
C SER A 61 21.09 -8.53 -8.58
N HIS A 62 21.60 -7.35 -8.96
CA HIS A 62 23.01 -7.02 -8.75
C HIS A 62 23.31 -6.48 -7.34
N THR A 63 22.29 -6.02 -6.59
CA THR A 63 22.46 -5.44 -5.25
C THR A 63 22.43 -6.49 -4.14
N ASP A 64 21.60 -7.53 -4.28
CA ASP A 64 21.39 -8.58 -3.26
C ASP A 64 21.40 -10.00 -3.87
N GLY A 65 21.60 -10.14 -5.19
CA GLY A 65 21.52 -11.42 -5.89
C GLY A 65 20.11 -11.97 -6.04
N GLY A 66 19.13 -11.33 -5.39
CA GLY A 66 17.73 -11.69 -5.19
C GLY A 66 17.45 -13.17 -5.00
N ALA A 67 18.35 -13.79 -4.23
CA ALA A 67 18.15 -15.05 -3.58
C ALA A 67 18.44 -14.81 -2.09
N PHE A 68 17.59 -15.37 -1.23
CA PHE A 68 17.72 -15.22 0.21
C PHE A 68 17.62 -16.60 0.87
N SER A 69 18.47 -16.83 1.87
CA SER A 69 18.50 -18.07 2.63
C SER A 69 18.07 -17.81 4.06
N PHE A 70 17.21 -18.70 4.56
CA PHE A 70 16.99 -18.87 5.99
C PHE A 70 17.87 -20.04 6.44
N THR A 71 18.67 -19.81 7.48
CA THR A 71 19.58 -20.79 8.06
C THR A 71 19.24 -20.98 9.52
N ILE A 72 19.09 -22.22 9.96
CA ILE A 72 18.95 -22.55 11.38
C ILE A 72 20.32 -23.00 11.87
N GLU A 73 20.97 -22.11 12.62
CA GLU A 73 22.21 -22.40 13.33
C GLU A 73 21.90 -23.23 14.58
N ASN A 74 22.76 -24.20 14.90
CA ASN A 74 22.63 -25.07 16.08
C ASN A 74 21.26 -25.78 16.21
N ALA A 75 20.71 -26.26 15.09
CA ALA A 75 19.36 -26.82 14.99
C ALA A 75 19.01 -27.94 15.99
N SER A 76 20.01 -28.63 16.54
CA SER A 76 19.84 -29.70 17.53
C SER A 76 20.08 -29.27 18.97
N SER A 77 20.21 -27.97 19.24
CA SER A 77 20.47 -27.41 20.57
C SER A 77 19.33 -26.50 21.04
N GLU A 78 19.26 -26.26 22.35
CA GLU A 78 18.37 -25.23 22.93
C GLU A 78 18.70 -23.81 22.46
N ASN A 79 19.87 -23.60 21.85
CA ASN A 79 20.33 -22.32 21.29
C ASN A 79 20.13 -22.24 19.77
N ALA A 80 19.14 -22.95 19.22
CA ALA A 80 18.81 -22.87 17.81
C ALA A 80 18.47 -21.42 17.41
N LYS A 81 19.12 -20.89 16.38
CA LYS A 81 18.93 -19.51 15.94
C LYS A 81 18.63 -19.46 14.45
N LEU A 82 17.57 -18.73 14.10
CA LEU A 82 17.28 -18.41 12.70
C LEU A 82 18.08 -17.19 12.26
N SER A 83 18.83 -17.31 11.18
CA SER A 83 19.47 -16.20 10.49
C SER A 83 18.97 -16.11 9.04
N CYS A 84 18.98 -14.90 8.49
CA CYS A 84 18.65 -14.63 7.09
C CYS A 84 19.76 -13.84 6.43
N ALA A 85 20.13 -14.21 5.21
CA ALA A 85 21.09 -13.47 4.41
C ALA A 85 20.70 -13.46 2.93
N ASP A 86 21.15 -12.43 2.22
CA ASP A 86 21.08 -12.38 0.77
C ASP A 86 22.15 -13.30 0.12
N LYS A 87 22.17 -13.35 -1.21
CA LYS A 87 23.10 -14.20 -1.98
C LYS A 87 24.57 -13.86 -1.72
N PHE A 88 24.86 -12.63 -1.32
CA PHE A 88 26.20 -12.13 -1.04
C PHE A 88 26.60 -12.28 0.42
N GLY A 89 25.73 -12.87 1.25
CA GLY A 89 25.96 -13.06 2.68
C GLY A 89 25.68 -11.83 3.53
N LYS A 90 25.07 -10.78 2.97
CA LYS A 90 24.65 -9.61 3.75
C LYS A 90 23.44 -10.02 4.61
N PRO A 91 23.49 -9.81 5.93
CA PRO A 91 22.41 -10.24 6.81
C PRO A 91 21.14 -9.40 6.59
N ILE A 92 19.99 -10.07 6.57
CA ILE A 92 18.67 -9.45 6.61
C ILE A 92 18.14 -9.58 8.04
N THR A 93 17.92 -8.45 8.70
CA THR A 93 17.53 -8.39 10.11
C THR A 93 16.20 -7.66 10.32
N CYS A 94 15.55 -7.99 11.44
CA CYS A 94 14.39 -7.25 11.93
C CYS A 94 14.82 -5.93 12.60
N PRO A 95 13.96 -4.91 12.58
CA PRO A 95 14.10 -3.77 13.48
C PRO A 95 14.12 -4.23 14.94
N LEU A 96 15.05 -3.68 15.72
CA LEU A 96 15.04 -3.85 17.18
C LEU A 96 13.85 -3.10 17.79
N GLY A 97 13.29 -3.65 18.85
CA GLY A 97 12.25 -2.97 19.62
C GLY A 97 11.46 -3.91 20.51
N ASP A 98 10.66 -3.30 21.39
CA ASP A 98 9.73 -3.97 22.28
C ASP A 98 8.68 -4.73 21.45
N TRP A 99 8.35 -5.91 21.93
CA TRP A 99 7.50 -6.90 21.27
C TRP A 99 6.41 -7.44 22.21
N ALA A 100 6.80 -7.67 23.47
CA ALA A 100 5.95 -8.29 24.47
C ALA A 100 4.76 -7.38 24.80
N ILE A 101 3.57 -7.93 24.63
CA ILE A 101 2.31 -7.28 24.93
C ILE A 101 1.32 -8.34 25.41
N ASP A 102 0.58 -8.00 26.46
CA ASP A 102 -0.50 -8.82 27.02
C ASP A 102 -1.85 -8.19 26.67
N PHE A 103 -2.58 -8.85 25.77
CA PHE A 103 -3.92 -8.41 25.39
C PHE A 103 -5.01 -8.83 26.37
N SER A 104 -4.71 -9.68 27.36
CA SER A 104 -5.69 -10.21 28.32
C SER A 104 -6.01 -9.24 29.47
N SER A 105 -5.09 -8.32 29.78
CA SER A 105 -5.28 -7.28 30.79
C SER A 105 -5.88 -6.01 30.19
N GLU A 106 -6.66 -5.26 30.98
CA GLU A 106 -7.14 -3.94 30.57
C GLU A 106 -5.97 -2.95 30.42
N PRO A 107 -6.01 -2.06 29.41
CA PRO A 107 -4.95 -1.09 29.20
C PRO A 107 -4.94 -0.05 30.33
N LYS A 108 -3.75 0.17 30.90
CA LYS A 108 -3.56 1.18 31.94
C LYS A 108 -3.28 2.54 31.33
N ALA A 109 -3.88 3.57 31.90
CA ALA A 109 -3.55 4.96 31.59
C ALA A 109 -2.49 5.48 32.56
N ASP A 110 -1.46 6.14 32.04
CA ASP A 110 -0.54 6.95 32.85
C ASP A 110 -1.12 8.37 33.08
N GLU A 111 -0.67 9.06 34.14
CA GLU A 111 -1.08 10.42 34.49
C GLU A 111 -0.84 11.43 33.34
N THR A 112 0.14 11.13 32.47
CA THR A 112 0.48 11.91 31.27
C THR A 112 -0.58 11.88 30.15
N LEU A 113 -1.60 11.01 30.25
CA LEU A 113 -2.66 10.84 29.24
C LEU A 113 -3.94 11.65 29.53
N ALA A 114 -4.06 12.27 30.70
CA ALA A 114 -5.25 13.04 31.08
C ALA A 114 -5.51 14.24 30.15
N ASP A 115 -4.45 14.93 29.73
CA ASP A 115 -4.56 16.04 28.77
C ASP A 115 -4.89 15.55 27.36
N LEU A 116 -4.41 14.34 26.99
CA LEU A 116 -4.73 13.73 25.71
C LEU A 116 -6.22 13.36 25.64
N ALA A 117 -6.83 12.87 26.73
CA ALA A 117 -8.26 12.56 26.76
C ALA A 117 -9.13 13.76 26.32
N LYS A 118 -8.82 14.96 26.81
CA LYS A 118 -9.51 16.20 26.41
C LYS A 118 -9.30 16.54 24.93
N LYS A 119 -8.08 16.31 24.42
CA LYS A 119 -7.76 16.53 23.00
C LYS A 119 -8.49 15.54 22.09
N ILE A 120 -8.61 14.27 22.50
CA ILE A 120 -9.38 13.26 21.78
C ILE A 120 -10.85 13.71 21.65
N GLU A 121 -11.48 14.09 22.75
CA GLU A 121 -12.87 14.58 22.71
C GLU A 121 -13.04 15.83 21.85
N THR A 122 -12.08 16.77 21.93
CA THR A 122 -12.13 18.01 21.15
C THR A 122 -12.00 17.73 19.66
N SER A 123 -11.04 16.87 19.28
CA SER A 123 -10.84 16.42 17.90
C SER A 123 -12.08 15.72 17.35
N ALA A 124 -12.72 14.85 18.15
CA ALA A 124 -13.95 14.16 17.76
C ALA A 124 -15.12 15.14 17.54
N LYS A 125 -15.32 16.10 18.46
CA LYS A 125 -16.36 17.14 18.34
C LYS A 125 -16.16 18.05 17.12
N GLN A 126 -14.91 18.29 16.73
CA GLN A 126 -14.55 19.12 15.58
C GLN A 126 -14.42 18.32 14.28
N ASN A 127 -14.58 16.99 14.32
CA ASN A 127 -14.33 16.09 13.21
C ASN A 127 -12.96 16.34 12.54
N ASN A 128 -11.92 16.54 13.36
CA ASN A 128 -10.57 16.86 12.89
C ASN A 128 -9.56 15.79 13.33
N ALA A 129 -9.50 14.67 12.60
CA ALA A 129 -8.60 13.56 12.87
C ALA A 129 -7.11 13.95 12.67
N ASN A 130 -6.80 14.85 11.73
CA ASN A 130 -5.43 15.26 11.43
C ASN A 130 -4.75 15.99 12.61
N ASP A 131 -5.49 16.80 13.35
CA ASP A 131 -4.96 17.47 14.54
C ASP A 131 -4.59 16.46 15.63
N LEU A 132 -5.47 15.47 15.89
CA LEU A 132 -5.17 14.41 16.85
C LEU A 132 -4.01 13.54 16.38
N PHE A 133 -3.96 13.19 15.08
CA PHE A 133 -2.84 12.46 14.50
C PHE A 133 -1.51 13.18 14.72
N THR A 134 -1.47 14.49 14.48
CA THR A 134 -0.28 15.33 14.71
C THR A 134 0.16 15.32 16.16
N GLU A 135 -0.79 15.37 17.10
CA GLU A 135 -0.48 15.31 18.53
C GLU A 135 0.03 13.91 18.94
N VAL A 136 -0.69 12.85 18.55
CA VAL A 136 -0.35 11.47 18.90
C VAL A 136 1.05 11.11 18.39
N THR A 137 1.37 11.46 17.13
CA THR A 137 2.68 11.14 16.54
C THR A 137 3.86 11.87 17.20
N ARG A 138 3.63 12.98 17.92
CA ARG A 138 4.66 13.63 18.74
C ARG A 138 4.92 12.89 20.06
N LEU A 139 3.92 12.21 20.60
CA LEU A 139 3.96 11.61 21.92
C LEU A 139 4.27 10.10 21.88
N ILE A 140 3.78 9.41 20.84
CA ILE A 140 3.75 7.95 20.76
C ILE A 140 5.13 7.30 20.88
N ALA A 141 6.22 7.97 20.49
CA ALA A 141 7.57 7.45 20.65
C ALA A 141 7.94 7.17 22.12
N ASN A 142 7.37 7.93 23.06
CA ASN A 142 7.65 7.82 24.49
C ASN A 142 6.67 6.88 25.24
N TRP A 143 5.67 6.35 24.54
CA TRP A 143 4.65 5.49 25.13
C TRP A 143 5.09 4.03 25.22
N ASP A 144 4.52 3.31 26.17
CA ASP A 144 4.43 1.86 26.15
C ASP A 144 3.24 1.38 25.30
N PHE A 145 3.03 0.07 25.26
CA PHE A 145 1.91 -0.51 24.53
C PHE A 145 0.55 -0.25 25.19
N ASP A 146 0.49 -0.16 26.52
CA ASP A 146 -0.76 0.07 27.24
C ASP A 146 -1.31 1.48 27.01
N SER A 147 -0.44 2.49 26.92
CA SER A 147 -0.84 3.85 26.55
C SER A 147 -1.45 3.90 25.14
N LEU A 148 -0.92 3.11 24.20
CA LEU A 148 -1.47 3.01 22.85
C LEU A 148 -2.81 2.26 22.83
N ARG A 149 -2.92 1.15 23.58
CA ARG A 149 -4.19 0.42 23.73
C ARG A 149 -5.26 1.26 24.43
N TRP A 150 -4.86 2.12 25.37
CA TRP A 150 -5.76 3.08 26.00
C TRP A 150 -6.25 4.11 24.98
N LEU A 151 -5.38 4.66 24.13
CA LEU A 151 -5.78 5.58 23.07
C LEU A 151 -6.82 4.91 22.14
N THR A 152 -6.56 3.69 21.67
CA THR A 152 -7.49 3.01 20.76
C THR A 152 -8.83 2.70 21.44
N SER A 153 -8.83 2.32 22.73
CA SER A 153 -10.08 2.10 23.46
C SER A 153 -10.91 3.39 23.63
N GLN A 154 -10.27 4.55 23.79
CA GLN A 154 -10.98 5.84 23.80
C GLN A 154 -11.61 6.15 22.44
N ILE A 155 -10.90 5.88 21.35
CA ILE A 155 -11.39 6.09 19.98
C ILE A 155 -12.58 5.17 19.71
N GLU A 156 -12.47 3.88 20.04
CA GLU A 156 -13.56 2.89 19.93
C GLU A 156 -14.80 3.31 20.73
N GLY A 157 -14.60 3.77 21.97
CA GLY A 157 -15.69 4.25 22.83
C GLY A 157 -16.39 5.49 22.28
N ILE A 158 -15.68 6.34 21.51
CA ILE A 158 -16.27 7.52 20.85
C ILE A 158 -16.96 7.14 19.54
N ALA A 159 -16.42 6.20 18.78
CA ALA A 159 -16.96 5.76 17.48
C ALA A 159 -18.43 5.34 17.57
N SER A 160 -18.82 4.69 18.66
CA SER A 160 -20.20 4.23 18.90
C SER A 160 -21.21 5.34 19.22
N LYS A 161 -20.78 6.59 19.44
CA LYS A 161 -21.65 7.67 19.92
C LYS A 161 -22.46 8.37 18.82
N SER A 162 -21.95 8.46 17.60
CA SER A 162 -22.64 9.07 16.46
C SER A 162 -21.97 8.71 15.12
N GLU A 163 -22.66 8.93 14.00
CA GLU A 163 -22.09 8.75 12.66
C GLU A 163 -20.85 9.62 12.40
N SER A 164 -20.90 10.91 12.76
CA SER A 164 -19.74 11.79 12.62
C SER A 164 -18.56 11.28 13.44
N HIS A 165 -18.82 10.72 14.63
CA HIS A 165 -17.77 10.12 15.46
C HIS A 165 -17.24 8.80 14.87
N PHE A 166 -18.07 8.01 14.21
CA PHE A 166 -17.62 6.82 13.47
C PHE A 166 -16.65 7.22 12.35
N HIS A 167 -17.02 8.18 11.50
CA HIS A 167 -16.15 8.62 10.41
C HIS A 167 -14.84 9.20 10.93
N TRP A 168 -14.90 10.04 11.98
CA TRP A 168 -13.71 10.54 12.66
C TRP A 168 -12.83 9.39 13.19
N ALA A 169 -13.42 8.38 13.83
CA ALA A 169 -12.69 7.25 14.40
C ALA A 169 -12.00 6.41 13.31
N VAL A 170 -12.71 6.11 12.21
CA VAL A 170 -12.12 5.44 11.05
C VAL A 170 -10.99 6.27 10.46
N GLU A 171 -11.15 7.59 10.33
CA GLU A 171 -10.13 8.48 9.78
C GLU A 171 -8.85 8.51 10.63
N ILE A 172 -8.95 8.72 11.96
CA ILE A 172 -7.76 8.74 12.83
C ILE A 172 -7.04 7.38 12.86
N LEU A 173 -7.79 6.27 12.94
CA LEU A 173 -7.20 4.93 12.94
C LEU A 173 -6.54 4.63 11.57
N THR A 174 -7.14 5.10 10.48
CA THR A 174 -6.58 4.99 9.12
C THR A 174 -5.29 5.79 8.99
N LEU A 175 -5.23 7.03 9.50
CA LEU A 175 -4.01 7.85 9.52
C LEU A 175 -2.89 7.16 10.32
N LEU A 176 -3.20 6.61 11.50
CA LEU A 176 -2.25 5.87 12.32
C LEU A 176 -1.76 4.58 11.63
N ASN A 177 -2.63 3.85 10.95
CA ASN A 177 -2.24 2.65 10.19
C ASN A 177 -1.31 3.00 9.01
N ASN A 178 -1.67 4.02 8.24
CA ASN A 178 -1.10 4.31 6.92
C ASN A 178 0.19 5.13 6.99
N ARG A 179 0.29 6.11 7.90
CA ARG A 179 1.42 7.03 7.95
C ARG A 179 2.64 6.41 8.62
N ARG A 180 3.81 6.93 8.27
CA ARG A 180 5.10 6.56 8.87
C ARG A 180 5.49 7.62 9.91
N TYR A 181 5.85 7.16 11.10
CA TYR A 181 6.21 7.99 12.26
C TYR A 181 7.06 7.17 13.24
N ASP A 182 7.71 7.86 14.18
CA ASP A 182 8.61 7.24 15.16
C ASP A 182 7.81 6.49 16.23
N CYS A 183 7.89 5.16 16.24
CA CYS A 183 7.28 4.31 17.26
C CYS A 183 8.13 4.22 18.55
N GLY A 184 9.28 4.89 18.59
CA GLY A 184 10.22 4.86 19.70
C GLY A 184 10.83 3.47 19.89
N LYS A 185 10.71 2.92 21.09
CA LYS A 185 11.19 1.57 21.38
C LYS A 185 10.28 0.46 20.88
N LYS A 186 9.04 0.76 20.51
CA LYS A 186 8.05 -0.24 20.09
C LYS A 186 8.30 -0.71 18.67
N LYS A 187 8.19 -2.01 18.41
CA LYS A 187 8.13 -2.52 17.03
C LYS A 187 6.88 -2.01 16.33
N ARG A 188 7.05 -1.56 15.08
CA ARG A 188 5.93 -1.07 14.25
C ARG A 188 4.88 -2.16 13.99
N SER A 189 5.31 -3.41 13.82
CA SER A 189 4.41 -4.57 13.65
C SER A 189 3.38 -4.67 14.79
N ILE A 190 3.81 -4.48 16.04
CA ILE A 190 2.92 -4.50 17.22
C ILE A 190 2.03 -3.25 17.26
N VAL A 191 2.58 -2.07 16.96
CA VAL A 191 1.79 -0.84 16.87
C VAL A 191 0.66 -0.99 15.83
N LEU A 192 0.98 -1.55 14.66
CA LEU A 192 -0.01 -1.84 13.62
C LEU A 192 -1.01 -2.90 14.05
N GLN A 193 -0.59 -3.92 14.80
CA GLN A 193 -1.52 -4.92 15.34
C GLN A 193 -2.59 -4.26 16.22
N ILE A 194 -2.19 -3.40 17.16
CA ILE A 194 -3.12 -2.71 18.06
C ILE A 194 -4.08 -1.81 17.26
N ILE A 195 -3.55 -1.02 16.32
CA ILE A 195 -4.37 -0.11 15.51
C ILE A 195 -5.35 -0.87 14.62
N ARG A 196 -4.92 -1.96 13.97
CA ARG A 196 -5.77 -2.76 13.08
C ARG A 196 -6.86 -3.51 13.84
N GLN A 197 -6.56 -4.00 15.04
CA GLN A 197 -7.59 -4.56 15.93
C GLN A 197 -8.65 -3.53 16.29
N ALA A 198 -8.27 -2.27 16.52
CA ALA A 198 -9.20 -1.18 16.78
C ALA A 198 -10.04 -0.82 15.54
N VAL A 199 -9.44 -0.81 14.34
CA VAL A 199 -10.18 -0.65 13.08
C VAL A 199 -11.24 -1.75 12.95
N ASP A 200 -10.84 -3.01 13.11
CA ASP A 200 -11.75 -4.15 13.01
C ASP A 200 -12.86 -4.08 14.07
N ALA A 201 -12.56 -3.65 15.30
CA ALA A 201 -13.55 -3.47 16.36
C ALA A 201 -14.59 -2.39 16.01
N VAL A 202 -14.13 -1.23 15.51
CA VAL A 202 -15.02 -0.14 15.06
C VAL A 202 -15.90 -0.60 13.90
N LEU A 203 -15.33 -1.24 12.88
CA LEU A 203 -16.09 -1.72 11.72
C LEU A 203 -17.09 -2.83 12.07
N LYS A 204 -16.70 -3.74 12.98
CA LYS A 204 -17.58 -4.82 13.48
C LYS A 204 -18.72 -4.31 14.36
N SER A 205 -18.58 -3.12 14.94
CA SER A 205 -19.63 -2.51 15.78
C SER A 205 -20.77 -1.88 14.96
N VAL A 206 -20.61 -1.77 13.64
CA VAL A 206 -21.61 -1.18 12.74
C VAL A 206 -22.89 -2.02 12.75
N PRO A 207 -24.09 -1.40 12.87
CA PRO A 207 -25.35 -2.13 12.84
C PRO A 207 -25.53 -2.97 11.57
N SER A 208 -26.11 -4.15 11.71
CA SER A 208 -26.40 -5.04 10.58
C SER A 208 -27.36 -4.37 9.59
N ILE A 209 -27.25 -4.70 8.31
CA ILE A 209 -28.18 -4.30 7.25
C ILE A 209 -29.63 -4.74 7.53
N THR A 210 -29.81 -5.75 8.38
CA THR A 210 -31.12 -6.27 8.83
C THR A 210 -31.70 -5.52 10.03
N ASP A 211 -30.92 -4.66 10.69
CA ASP A 211 -31.36 -3.94 11.88
C ASP A 211 -32.32 -2.79 11.52
N ASN A 212 -33.21 -2.47 12.46
CA ASN A 212 -34.19 -1.39 12.34
C ASN A 212 -33.73 -0.08 13.01
N SER A 213 -32.47 0.01 13.45
CA SER A 213 -31.91 1.23 14.04
C SER A 213 -31.79 2.35 12.99
N SER A 214 -31.83 3.62 13.39
CA SER A 214 -31.45 4.71 12.48
C SER A 214 -29.93 4.76 12.37
N SER A 215 -29.38 4.39 11.22
CA SER A 215 -27.93 4.46 10.92
C SER A 215 -27.73 4.75 9.45
N HIS A 216 -26.77 5.61 9.13
CA HIS A 216 -26.34 5.90 7.76
C HIS A 216 -25.38 4.83 7.22
N ILE A 217 -24.88 3.97 8.10
CA ILE A 217 -23.87 2.96 7.78
C ILE A 217 -24.42 1.59 8.19
N ARG A 218 -24.29 0.61 7.30
CA ARG A 218 -24.74 -0.77 7.54
C ARG A 218 -23.65 -1.76 7.30
N GLN A 219 -23.67 -2.84 8.07
CA GLN A 219 -22.74 -3.95 7.90
C GLN A 219 -23.44 -5.16 7.29
N ILE A 220 -22.72 -5.90 6.46
CA ILE A 220 -23.11 -7.21 5.95
C ILE A 220 -21.92 -8.18 6.06
N ASP A 221 -22.20 -9.46 6.27
CA ASP A 221 -21.22 -10.53 6.31
C ASP A 221 -21.71 -11.76 5.55
N TRP A 222 -20.91 -12.83 5.56
CA TRP A 222 -21.22 -14.08 4.89
C TRP A 222 -22.55 -14.70 5.31
N ASN A 223 -22.89 -14.67 6.60
CA ASN A 223 -24.06 -15.36 7.14
C ASN A 223 -25.37 -14.66 6.75
N ILE A 224 -25.31 -13.35 6.50
CA ILE A 224 -26.46 -12.53 6.11
C ILE A 224 -26.36 -11.97 4.68
N ARG A 225 -25.46 -12.47 3.86
CA ARG A 225 -25.22 -11.99 2.47
C ARG A 225 -26.48 -11.98 1.60
N ASP A 226 -27.36 -12.96 1.79
CA ASP A 226 -28.64 -13.07 1.07
C ASP A 226 -29.67 -12.00 1.49
N LYS A 227 -29.36 -11.18 2.49
CA LYS A 227 -30.19 -10.05 2.96
C LYS A 227 -29.78 -8.72 2.35
N ILE A 228 -28.86 -8.72 1.38
CA ILE A 228 -28.50 -7.51 0.65
C ILE A 228 -29.73 -6.83 0.05
N ARG A 229 -29.76 -5.51 0.13
CA ARG A 229 -30.88 -4.66 -0.30
C ARG A 229 -30.38 -3.28 -0.71
N ALA A 230 -31.22 -2.52 -1.39
CA ALA A 230 -30.98 -1.10 -1.63
C ALA A 230 -30.81 -0.32 -0.30
N PRO A 231 -30.01 0.76 -0.28
CA PRO A 231 -29.92 1.64 0.88
C PRO A 231 -31.29 2.25 1.21
N LYS A 232 -31.61 2.35 2.51
CA LYS A 232 -32.84 2.98 3.01
C LYS A 232 -32.56 4.40 3.47
N ASP A 233 -33.53 5.30 3.28
CA ASP A 233 -33.54 6.66 3.85
C ASP A 233 -32.20 7.39 3.67
N THR A 234 -31.43 7.50 4.76
CA THR A 234 -30.17 8.24 4.83
C THR A 234 -28.92 7.35 4.74
N GLU A 235 -29.07 6.05 4.47
CA GLU A 235 -27.95 5.11 4.34
C GLU A 235 -27.04 5.45 3.16
N THR A 236 -25.75 5.59 3.44
CA THR A 236 -24.73 6.01 2.47
C THR A 236 -23.64 4.96 2.28
N THR A 237 -23.29 4.21 3.34
CA THR A 237 -22.09 3.36 3.38
C THR A 237 -22.42 1.92 3.76
N LEU A 238 -21.93 0.97 2.95
CA LEU A 238 -21.99 -0.46 3.23
C LEU A 238 -20.62 -0.98 3.68
N VAL A 239 -20.56 -1.49 4.90
CA VAL A 239 -19.41 -2.18 5.48
C VAL A 239 -19.54 -3.68 5.22
N ILE A 240 -18.50 -4.31 4.69
CA ILE A 240 -18.50 -5.72 4.32
C ILE A 240 -17.42 -6.44 5.12
N CYS A 241 -17.81 -7.40 5.95
CA CYS A 241 -16.88 -8.32 6.60
C CYS A 241 -16.60 -9.49 5.65
N ALA A 242 -15.40 -9.51 5.05
CA ALA A 242 -15.03 -10.47 4.01
C ALA A 242 -14.47 -11.81 4.54
N ASP A 243 -14.27 -11.94 5.86
CA ASP A 243 -13.53 -13.03 6.51
C ASP A 243 -13.94 -14.46 6.11
N ASN A 244 -15.24 -14.68 5.88
CA ASN A 244 -15.84 -15.97 5.53
C ASN A 244 -16.28 -16.07 4.07
N PHE A 245 -16.09 -15.03 3.26
CA PHE A 245 -16.35 -15.09 1.83
C PHE A 245 -15.26 -15.90 1.11
N GLN A 246 -15.67 -16.62 0.07
CA GLN A 246 -14.73 -17.35 -0.77
C GLN A 246 -13.74 -16.38 -1.45
N PRO A 247 -12.47 -16.78 -1.66
CA PRO A 247 -11.49 -15.92 -2.32
C PRO A 247 -11.88 -15.51 -3.76
N GLU A 248 -12.65 -16.35 -4.45
CA GLU A 248 -13.15 -16.14 -5.80
C GLU A 248 -14.41 -16.97 -6.06
N GLY A 249 -15.04 -16.75 -7.22
CA GLY A 249 -16.27 -17.44 -7.61
C GLY A 249 -17.54 -16.62 -7.34
N GLU A 250 -18.71 -17.24 -7.56
CA GLU A 250 -20.01 -16.53 -7.49
C GLU A 250 -20.39 -16.06 -6.09
N GLU A 251 -19.77 -16.64 -5.06
CA GLU A 251 -20.03 -16.38 -3.65
C GLU A 251 -18.89 -15.56 -3.00
N CYS A 252 -18.05 -14.87 -3.77
CA CYS A 252 -17.06 -13.96 -3.18
C CYS A 252 -17.66 -12.59 -2.83
N ASP A 253 -16.98 -11.84 -1.97
CA ASP A 253 -17.34 -10.49 -1.53
C ASP A 253 -17.39 -9.49 -2.70
N ALA A 254 -16.50 -9.62 -3.70
CA ALA A 254 -16.51 -8.76 -4.88
C ALA A 254 -17.83 -8.88 -5.68
N VAL A 255 -18.40 -10.09 -5.81
CA VAL A 255 -19.71 -10.28 -6.45
C VAL A 255 -20.83 -9.66 -5.62
N LEU A 256 -20.78 -9.79 -4.29
CA LEU A 256 -21.73 -9.12 -3.40
C LEU A 256 -21.66 -7.59 -3.55
N MET A 257 -20.45 -7.03 -3.67
CA MET A 257 -20.25 -5.59 -3.87
C MET A 257 -20.87 -5.10 -5.17
N VAL A 258 -20.73 -5.84 -6.28
CA VAL A 258 -21.40 -5.51 -7.55
C VAL A 258 -22.92 -5.50 -7.37
N ARG A 259 -23.49 -6.54 -6.74
CA ARG A 259 -24.94 -6.58 -6.45
C ARG A 259 -25.39 -5.39 -5.60
N ALA A 260 -24.60 -5.03 -4.59
CA ALA A 260 -24.89 -3.88 -3.73
C ALA A 260 -24.83 -2.56 -4.52
N TYR A 261 -23.87 -2.41 -5.43
CA TYR A 261 -23.78 -1.26 -6.32
C TYR A 261 -25.00 -1.13 -7.25
N GLU A 262 -25.43 -2.23 -7.86
CA GLU A 262 -26.64 -2.27 -8.69
C GLU A 262 -27.90 -1.89 -7.90
N LEU A 263 -27.90 -2.17 -6.59
CA LEU A 263 -28.96 -1.77 -5.66
C LEU A 263 -28.84 -0.30 -5.18
N GLY A 264 -27.78 0.42 -5.57
CA GLY A 264 -27.62 1.85 -5.32
C GLY A 264 -26.59 2.22 -4.25
N TRP A 265 -25.86 1.27 -3.65
CA TRP A 265 -24.77 1.60 -2.73
C TRP A 265 -23.57 2.19 -3.50
N LYS A 266 -22.97 3.26 -2.94
CA LYS A 266 -21.85 3.98 -3.59
C LYS A 266 -20.61 4.11 -2.71
N ARG A 267 -20.73 3.92 -1.40
CA ARG A 267 -19.59 3.92 -0.47
C ARG A 267 -19.44 2.55 0.16
N PHE A 268 -18.25 1.99 0.05
CA PHE A 268 -17.94 0.66 0.55
C PHE A 268 -16.72 0.71 1.47
N ILE A 269 -16.81 0.00 2.59
CA ILE A 269 -15.65 -0.34 3.41
C ILE A 269 -15.60 -1.85 3.51
N VAL A 270 -14.52 -2.48 3.08
CA VAL A 270 -14.34 -3.93 3.22
C VAL A 270 -13.20 -4.22 4.18
N TYR A 271 -13.41 -5.17 5.09
CA TYR A 271 -12.41 -5.56 6.08
C TYR A 271 -12.40 -7.07 6.33
N GLY A 272 -11.36 -7.56 7.01
CA GLY A 272 -11.19 -8.99 7.28
C GLY A 272 -10.77 -9.82 6.06
N LEU A 273 -10.23 -9.16 5.02
CA LEU A 273 -9.74 -9.82 3.81
C LEU A 273 -8.54 -10.73 4.10
N ARG A 274 -8.51 -11.89 3.44
CA ARG A 274 -7.53 -12.98 3.54
C ARG A 274 -7.07 -13.48 2.16
N GLY A 275 -7.12 -12.60 1.16
CA GLY A 275 -6.76 -12.90 -0.23
C GLY A 275 -7.94 -12.98 -1.19
N GLN A 276 -9.12 -12.46 -0.82
CA GLN A 276 -10.24 -12.34 -1.75
C GLN A 276 -9.87 -11.45 -2.94
N ARG A 277 -10.18 -11.93 -4.14
CA ARG A 277 -9.74 -11.38 -5.42
C ARG A 277 -10.82 -10.49 -6.03
N PHE A 278 -10.42 -9.67 -7.01
CA PHE A 278 -11.32 -8.91 -7.87
C PHE A 278 -12.13 -7.80 -7.20
N THR A 279 -11.73 -7.30 -6.02
CA THR A 279 -12.41 -6.16 -5.40
C THR A 279 -12.43 -4.94 -6.35
N GLY A 280 -13.61 -4.39 -6.59
CA GLY A 280 -13.84 -3.28 -7.53
C GLY A 280 -14.11 -3.70 -8.99
N CYS A 281 -13.93 -4.97 -9.34
CA CYS A 281 -14.23 -5.47 -10.69
C CYS A 281 -15.74 -5.61 -10.93
N GLY A 282 -16.18 -5.44 -12.17
CA GLY A 282 -17.55 -5.78 -12.59
C GLY A 282 -18.62 -4.72 -12.34
N PHE A 283 -18.26 -3.53 -11.83
CA PHE A 283 -19.21 -2.43 -11.59
C PHE A 283 -19.71 -1.74 -12.89
N GLY A 284 -19.10 -2.02 -14.04
CA GLY A 284 -19.42 -1.38 -15.32
C GLY A 284 -18.72 -0.03 -15.50
N SER A 285 -19.27 0.81 -16.39
CA SER A 285 -18.74 2.15 -16.68
C SER A 285 -19.28 3.20 -15.70
N ASP A 286 -18.67 4.39 -15.73
CA ASP A 286 -19.18 5.62 -15.10
C ASP A 286 -19.35 5.53 -13.57
N THR A 287 -18.34 4.93 -12.91
CA THR A 287 -18.33 4.69 -11.46
C THR A 287 -17.71 5.84 -10.65
N SER A 288 -17.70 7.07 -11.20
CA SER A 288 -16.99 8.22 -10.61
C SER A 288 -17.55 8.70 -9.26
N ASP A 289 -18.75 8.25 -8.88
CA ASP A 289 -19.36 8.51 -7.59
C ASP A 289 -19.11 7.40 -6.55
N VAL A 290 -18.42 6.32 -6.94
CA VAL A 290 -18.14 5.16 -6.09
C VAL A 290 -16.81 5.33 -5.38
N ARG A 291 -16.78 4.94 -4.09
CA ARG A 291 -15.54 4.79 -3.33
C ARG A 291 -15.50 3.47 -2.57
N ILE A 292 -14.33 2.83 -2.56
CA ILE A 292 -14.06 1.59 -1.83
C ILE A 292 -12.81 1.80 -0.95
N ASP A 293 -12.95 1.62 0.35
CA ASP A 293 -11.83 1.56 1.31
C ASP A 293 -11.61 0.10 1.74
N ILE A 294 -10.38 -0.38 1.61
CA ILE A 294 -10.00 -1.79 1.77
C ILE A 294 -9.05 -1.93 2.96
N PHE A 295 -9.49 -2.65 3.99
CA PHE A 295 -8.71 -2.99 5.18
C PHE A 295 -8.42 -4.51 5.21
N GLY A 296 -7.17 -4.87 5.50
CA GLY A 296 -6.71 -6.27 5.48
C GLY A 296 -6.06 -6.68 4.15
N SER A 297 -5.81 -7.98 4.00
CA SER A 297 -4.98 -8.50 2.90
C SER A 297 -5.87 -8.86 1.70
N SER A 298 -6.09 -7.91 0.79
CA SER A 298 -6.77 -8.16 -0.49
C SER A 298 -5.96 -9.07 -1.40
N GLY A 299 -6.64 -9.82 -2.27
CA GLY A 299 -6.07 -10.69 -3.30
C GLY A 299 -5.66 -9.99 -4.59
N ASP A 300 -5.40 -10.81 -5.61
CA ASP A 300 -5.05 -10.37 -6.97
C ASP A 300 -6.22 -9.61 -7.63
N TYR A 301 -5.90 -8.81 -8.66
CA TYR A 301 -6.86 -8.12 -9.54
C TYR A 301 -7.73 -7.03 -8.90
N VAL A 302 -7.39 -6.51 -7.72
CA VAL A 302 -8.08 -5.32 -7.19
C VAL A 302 -8.02 -4.19 -8.22
N ALA A 303 -9.13 -3.48 -8.42
CA ALA A 303 -9.27 -2.40 -9.39
C ALA A 303 -9.09 -2.81 -10.87
N SER A 304 -9.17 -4.10 -11.22
CA SER A 304 -9.09 -4.51 -12.62
C SER A 304 -10.33 -4.04 -13.40
N GLY A 305 -10.10 -3.34 -14.51
CA GLY A 305 -11.14 -2.86 -15.41
C GLY A 305 -12.01 -1.72 -14.88
N ILE A 306 -11.61 -1.03 -13.80
CA ILE A 306 -12.41 0.08 -13.27
C ILE A 306 -12.44 1.29 -14.22
N ASP A 307 -13.57 2.00 -14.18
CA ASP A 307 -13.83 3.18 -15.00
C ASP A 307 -14.51 4.26 -14.15
N GLY A 308 -13.73 4.94 -13.31
CA GLY A 308 -14.11 6.16 -12.62
C GLY A 308 -13.97 6.14 -11.09
N MET A 309 -14.19 5.01 -10.44
CA MET A 309 -14.21 4.93 -8.97
C MET A 309 -12.87 5.20 -8.30
N ASP A 310 -12.95 5.53 -7.01
CA ASP A 310 -11.79 5.64 -6.13
C ASP A 310 -11.65 4.40 -5.24
N ILE A 311 -10.48 3.78 -5.24
CA ILE A 311 -10.14 2.63 -4.38
C ILE A 311 -8.91 2.94 -3.53
N TYR A 312 -9.03 2.75 -2.22
CA TYR A 312 -7.96 2.94 -1.25
C TYR A 312 -7.64 1.61 -0.56
N ILE A 313 -6.40 1.13 -0.70
CA ILE A 313 -5.90 -0.08 -0.04
C ILE A 313 -5.04 0.35 1.15
N HIS A 314 -5.52 0.10 2.37
CA HIS A 314 -4.85 0.45 3.63
C HIS A 314 -3.83 -0.61 4.09
N ASP A 315 -3.24 -1.31 3.13
CA ASP A 315 -2.12 -2.26 3.25
C ASP A 315 -1.44 -2.35 1.85
N SER A 316 -0.69 -3.41 1.61
CA SER A 316 -0.13 -3.78 0.32
C SER A 316 -1.16 -4.50 -0.54
N GLY A 317 -1.08 -4.31 -1.85
CA GLY A 317 -1.82 -5.08 -2.83
C GLY A 317 -0.99 -6.22 -3.43
N GLN A 318 -1.66 -7.20 -4.04
CA GLN A 318 -1.00 -8.32 -4.69
C GLN A 318 -0.80 -8.08 -6.19
N ASP A 319 -0.93 -9.13 -7.01
CA ASP A 319 -0.63 -9.08 -8.42
C ASP A 319 -1.81 -8.52 -9.24
N GLN A 320 -1.47 -7.97 -10.40
CA GLN A 320 -2.41 -7.50 -11.41
C GLN A 320 -3.40 -6.43 -10.94
N LEU A 321 -3.05 -5.70 -9.88
CA LEU A 321 -3.79 -4.51 -9.44
C LEU A 321 -3.93 -3.50 -10.57
N GLY A 322 -5.13 -2.97 -10.80
CA GLY A 322 -5.38 -1.96 -11.83
C GLY A 322 -5.20 -2.47 -13.26
N GLN A 323 -5.20 -3.79 -13.48
CA GLN A 323 -5.15 -4.35 -14.83
C GLN A 323 -6.26 -3.74 -15.70
N ILE A 324 -5.93 -3.33 -16.91
CA ILE A 324 -6.85 -2.68 -17.87
C ILE A 324 -7.68 -1.50 -17.29
N MET A 325 -7.24 -0.89 -16.18
CA MET A 325 -7.88 0.27 -15.56
C MET A 325 -8.01 1.42 -16.58
N LYS A 326 -9.22 1.98 -16.69
CA LYS A 326 -9.52 3.04 -17.68
C LYS A 326 -9.48 4.43 -17.06
N ALA A 327 -10.12 4.61 -15.91
CA ALA A 327 -10.23 5.87 -15.19
C ALA A 327 -10.49 5.64 -13.71
N GLY A 328 -10.42 6.70 -12.90
CA GLY A 328 -10.57 6.67 -11.45
C GLY A 328 -9.24 6.78 -10.72
N ARG A 329 -9.27 6.58 -9.41
CA ARG A 329 -8.09 6.67 -8.54
C ARG A 329 -7.83 5.38 -7.80
N LEU A 330 -6.56 4.96 -7.76
CA LEU A 330 -6.12 3.85 -6.92
C LEU A 330 -4.99 4.32 -5.98
N VAL A 331 -5.17 4.16 -4.68
CA VAL A 331 -4.16 4.53 -3.66
C VAL A 331 -3.80 3.30 -2.85
N VAL A 332 -2.51 2.99 -2.76
CA VAL A 332 -1.99 1.84 -2.03
C VAL A 332 -1.01 2.32 -0.96
N TYR A 333 -1.33 2.07 0.31
CA TYR A 333 -0.51 2.45 1.47
C TYR A 333 0.57 1.41 1.83
N GLY A 334 0.85 0.48 0.92
CA GLY A 334 1.90 -0.52 1.01
C GLY A 334 2.60 -0.76 -0.32
N ASP A 335 3.08 -1.98 -0.53
CA ASP A 335 3.68 -2.42 -1.78
C ASP A 335 2.60 -2.93 -2.77
N VAL A 336 2.95 -3.07 -4.05
CA VAL A 336 2.11 -3.73 -5.06
C VAL A 336 2.86 -4.89 -5.72
N GLY A 337 2.12 -5.94 -6.09
CA GLY A 337 2.66 -7.16 -6.69
C GLY A 337 2.98 -7.05 -8.17
N GLN A 338 3.14 -8.22 -8.81
CA GLN A 338 3.58 -8.33 -10.19
C GLN A 338 2.49 -7.90 -11.19
N ALA A 339 2.94 -7.38 -12.34
CA ALA A 339 2.07 -6.97 -13.45
C ALA A 339 0.99 -5.96 -13.01
N PHE A 340 1.31 -5.16 -11.99
CA PHE A 340 0.57 -3.98 -11.59
C PHE A 340 0.30 -3.09 -12.81
N MET A 341 -0.94 -2.67 -13.01
CA MET A 341 -1.41 -1.83 -14.13
C MET A 341 -1.16 -2.45 -15.52
N TYR A 342 -1.13 -3.78 -15.63
CA TYR A 342 -1.03 -4.49 -16.91
C TYR A 342 -2.10 -3.98 -17.90
N GLY A 343 -1.68 -3.48 -19.05
CA GLY A 343 -2.61 -3.07 -20.11
C GLY A 343 -3.53 -1.89 -19.77
N ALA A 344 -3.27 -1.16 -18.68
CA ALA A 344 -4.06 -0.01 -18.24
C ALA A 344 -4.18 1.05 -19.36
N LYS A 345 -5.30 1.78 -19.38
CA LYS A 345 -5.62 2.82 -20.38
C LYS A 345 -5.51 4.24 -19.80
N GLY A 346 -5.62 4.38 -18.48
CA GLY A 346 -5.67 5.65 -17.78
C GLY A 346 -5.76 5.49 -16.27
N GLY A 347 -6.16 6.56 -15.58
CA GLY A 347 -6.30 6.58 -14.12
C GLY A 347 -5.15 7.29 -13.41
N GLU A 348 -5.43 7.69 -12.17
CA GLU A 348 -4.47 8.29 -11.24
C GLU A 348 -4.11 7.27 -10.16
N VAL A 349 -2.83 6.90 -10.05
CA VAL A 349 -2.42 5.83 -9.12
C VAL A 349 -1.25 6.26 -8.25
N TYR A 350 -1.35 5.96 -6.96
CA TYR A 350 -0.38 6.36 -5.94
C TYR A 350 0.01 5.15 -5.09
N VAL A 351 1.31 4.83 -5.03
CA VAL A 351 1.86 3.70 -4.28
C VAL A 351 2.87 4.23 -3.26
N LEU A 352 2.63 3.95 -1.96
CA LEU A 352 3.55 4.33 -0.88
C LEU A 352 4.85 3.53 -0.94
N GLY A 353 4.77 2.24 -1.23
CA GLY A 353 5.88 1.31 -1.24
C GLY A 353 6.45 1.08 -2.64
N ASN A 354 6.90 -0.15 -2.85
CA ASN A 354 7.52 -0.64 -4.07
C ASN A 354 6.48 -1.35 -4.95
N ALA A 355 6.77 -1.45 -6.24
CA ALA A 355 6.11 -2.39 -7.14
C ALA A 355 7.00 -3.60 -7.42
N ALA A 356 6.41 -4.76 -7.69
CA ALA A 356 7.17 -5.95 -8.03
C ALA A 356 7.62 -5.93 -9.51
N GLY A 357 7.62 -7.07 -10.21
CA GLY A 357 8.05 -7.18 -11.61
C GLY A 357 6.99 -6.70 -12.61
N ARG A 358 7.44 -6.19 -13.77
CA ARG A 358 6.61 -5.78 -14.93
C ARG A 358 5.48 -4.77 -14.63
N PRO A 359 5.67 -3.76 -13.76
CA PRO A 359 4.65 -2.73 -13.57
C PRO A 359 4.42 -1.94 -14.87
N LEU A 360 3.16 -1.65 -15.19
CA LEU A 360 2.69 -0.96 -16.40
C LEU A 360 3.03 -1.62 -17.73
N ILE A 361 3.31 -2.92 -17.74
CA ILE A 361 3.54 -3.63 -19.01
C ILE A 361 2.32 -3.49 -19.93
N ASN A 362 2.55 -3.15 -21.21
CA ASN A 362 1.53 -2.92 -22.22
C ASN A 362 0.50 -1.82 -21.89
N ALA A 363 0.75 -0.97 -20.88
CA ALA A 363 -0.14 0.15 -20.60
C ALA A 363 -0.09 1.19 -21.74
N VAL A 364 -1.23 1.81 -22.01
CA VAL A 364 -1.46 2.71 -23.15
C VAL A 364 -2.27 3.93 -22.71
N GLY A 365 -2.36 4.95 -23.56
CA GLY A 365 -3.21 6.10 -23.29
C GLY A 365 -2.62 7.02 -22.21
N ARG A 366 -3.35 7.25 -21.11
CA ARG A 366 -3.04 8.33 -20.14
C ARG A 366 -2.91 7.90 -18.67
N PRO A 367 -2.24 6.78 -18.33
CA PRO A 367 -2.00 6.44 -16.93
C PRO A 367 -1.08 7.49 -16.27
N ARG A 368 -1.40 7.90 -15.04
CA ARG A 368 -0.63 8.86 -14.23
C ARG A 368 -0.26 8.16 -12.92
N VAL A 369 0.97 7.65 -12.81
CA VAL A 369 1.34 6.75 -11.72
C VAL A 369 2.52 7.28 -10.92
N ILE A 370 2.39 7.32 -9.60
CA ILE A 370 3.45 7.69 -8.65
C ILE A 370 3.82 6.49 -7.79
N ILE A 371 5.08 6.04 -7.88
CA ILE A 371 5.65 4.97 -7.06
C ILE A 371 6.70 5.61 -6.16
N ASN A 372 6.45 5.65 -4.85
CA ASN A 372 7.39 6.29 -3.93
C ASN A 372 8.62 5.44 -3.66
N GLY A 373 8.44 4.13 -3.52
CA GLY A 373 9.53 3.19 -3.45
C GLY A 373 10.23 3.03 -4.80
N THR A 374 10.53 1.79 -5.12
CA THR A 374 11.12 1.41 -6.40
C THR A 374 10.30 0.33 -7.07
N CYS A 375 10.82 -0.25 -8.14
CA CYS A 375 10.28 -1.46 -8.73
C CYS A 375 11.36 -2.44 -9.16
N LEU A 376 10.95 -3.69 -9.38
CA LEU A 376 11.84 -4.72 -9.93
C LEU A 376 11.99 -4.53 -11.44
N ASP A 377 12.26 -5.60 -12.19
CA ASP A 377 12.54 -5.52 -13.63
C ASP A 377 11.31 -5.11 -14.46
N PHE A 378 11.57 -4.56 -15.65
CA PHE A 378 10.59 -4.29 -16.72
C PHE A 378 9.53 -3.23 -16.38
N LEU A 379 9.88 -2.17 -15.65
CA LEU A 379 8.97 -1.04 -15.47
C LEU A 379 8.64 -0.42 -16.83
N ALA A 380 7.35 -0.35 -17.14
CA ALA A 380 6.78 0.22 -18.35
C ALA A 380 7.36 -0.42 -19.63
N GLU A 381 7.50 -1.75 -19.61
CA GLU A 381 7.77 -2.54 -20.81
C GLU A 381 6.60 -2.41 -21.80
N SER A 382 6.91 -2.14 -23.07
CA SER A 382 5.91 -1.94 -24.14
C SER A 382 4.88 -0.85 -23.80
N PHE A 383 5.33 0.22 -23.15
CA PHE A 383 4.47 1.36 -22.83
C PHE A 383 4.15 2.16 -24.10
N MET A 384 2.86 2.32 -24.38
CA MET A 384 2.34 2.96 -25.60
C MET A 384 1.44 4.15 -25.21
N ALA A 385 1.97 5.01 -24.35
CA ALA A 385 1.18 6.04 -23.67
C ALA A 385 1.26 7.43 -24.35
N GLY A 386 1.67 7.53 -25.61
CA GLY A 386 1.73 8.81 -26.34
C GLY A 386 2.70 9.83 -25.72
N ASP A 387 2.63 11.11 -26.08
CA ASP A 387 3.50 12.13 -25.47
C ASP A 387 2.90 12.64 -24.15
N ALA A 388 3.65 12.50 -23.06
CA ALA A 388 3.22 12.90 -21.71
C ALA A 388 2.79 14.38 -21.61
N LEU A 389 3.48 15.28 -22.34
CA LEU A 389 3.17 16.71 -22.38
C LEU A 389 1.91 17.02 -23.21
N ASN A 390 1.53 16.11 -24.11
CA ASN A 390 0.34 16.21 -24.95
C ASN A 390 -0.77 15.23 -24.53
N GLY A 391 -0.93 15.02 -23.22
CA GLY A 391 -2.03 14.24 -22.66
C GLY A 391 -1.76 12.73 -22.54
N GLY A 392 -0.59 12.28 -22.95
CA GLY A 392 -0.11 10.91 -22.76
C GLY A 392 0.21 10.55 -21.31
N GLY A 393 0.50 9.27 -21.06
CA GLY A 393 0.78 8.73 -19.74
C GLY A 393 2.23 8.86 -19.28
N PHE A 394 2.44 8.84 -17.97
CA PHE A 394 3.76 8.83 -17.36
C PHE A 394 3.80 8.03 -16.06
N VAL A 395 5.01 7.71 -15.63
CA VAL A 395 5.30 7.15 -14.30
C VAL A 395 6.32 8.03 -13.58
N VAL A 396 6.11 8.30 -12.29
CA VAL A 396 7.12 8.87 -11.41
C VAL A 396 7.64 7.78 -10.46
N VAL A 397 8.96 7.68 -10.31
CA VAL A 397 9.61 6.77 -9.36
C VAL A 397 10.50 7.58 -8.43
N ASN A 398 10.18 7.61 -7.13
CA ASN A 398 10.94 8.42 -6.17
C ASN A 398 12.13 7.68 -5.55
N GLY A 399 12.15 6.34 -5.57
CA GLY A 399 13.29 5.55 -5.09
C GLY A 399 13.60 5.80 -3.61
N ILE A 400 12.57 5.97 -2.78
CA ILE A 400 12.72 6.22 -1.33
C ILE A 400 12.29 5.00 -0.49
N GLU A 401 12.70 4.98 0.76
CA GLU A 401 12.19 4.09 1.78
C GLU A 401 12.05 4.85 3.10
N PHE A 402 11.61 4.15 4.15
CA PHE A 402 11.44 4.73 5.47
C PHE A 402 12.42 4.11 6.45
N ASP A 403 13.14 4.95 7.19
CA ASP A 403 13.98 4.46 8.27
C ASP A 403 13.15 3.98 9.47
N LYS A 404 13.83 3.46 10.50
CA LYS A 404 13.19 2.96 11.73
C LYS A 404 12.34 4.00 12.49
N LYS A 405 12.52 5.29 12.21
CA LYS A 405 11.77 6.41 12.80
C LYS A 405 10.66 6.91 11.87
N GLY A 406 10.43 6.22 10.75
CA GLY A 406 9.46 6.63 9.74
C GLY A 406 9.87 7.85 8.93
N ARG A 407 11.16 8.22 8.92
CA ARG A 407 11.67 9.32 8.10
C ARG A 407 11.96 8.83 6.69
N VAL A 408 11.67 9.66 5.70
CA VAL A 408 12.01 9.37 4.30
C VAL A 408 13.53 9.37 4.13
N VAL A 409 14.06 8.31 3.53
CA VAL A 409 15.47 8.19 3.14
C VAL A 409 15.57 7.64 1.72
N PRO A 410 16.61 7.99 0.95
CA PRO A 410 16.81 7.41 -0.38
C PRO A 410 17.16 5.92 -0.27
N GLN A 411 16.63 5.10 -1.18
CA GLN A 411 17.13 3.74 -1.35
C GLN A 411 18.56 3.75 -1.91
N GLU A 412 19.29 2.65 -1.72
CA GLU A 412 20.65 2.49 -2.23
C GLU A 412 20.71 2.68 -3.75
N SER A 413 19.73 2.16 -4.48
CA SER A 413 19.51 2.44 -5.90
C SER A 413 18.07 2.90 -6.11
N PRO A 414 17.81 4.00 -6.84
CA PRO A 414 16.43 4.44 -7.08
C PRO A 414 15.67 3.48 -8.01
N TYR A 415 16.38 2.68 -8.80
CA TYR A 415 15.84 1.57 -9.57
C TYR A 415 16.86 0.42 -9.62
N PRO A 416 16.70 -0.63 -8.79
CA PRO A 416 17.58 -1.78 -8.83
C PRO A 416 17.30 -2.68 -10.04
N GLY A 417 16.11 -2.56 -10.65
CA GLY A 417 15.68 -3.32 -11.83
C GLY A 417 16.54 -3.15 -13.09
N SER A 418 16.24 -3.98 -14.07
CA SER A 418 16.76 -3.96 -15.45
C SER A 418 15.60 -3.83 -16.44
N ASN A 419 15.92 -3.53 -17.71
CA ASN A 419 14.93 -3.37 -18.78
C ASN A 419 13.90 -2.27 -18.48
N LEU A 420 14.37 -1.17 -17.89
CA LEU A 420 13.58 0.03 -17.69
C LEU A 420 13.08 0.56 -19.04
N PHE A 421 11.78 0.80 -19.14
CA PHE A 421 11.15 1.40 -20.32
C PHE A 421 11.40 0.64 -21.62
N SER A 422 11.54 -0.68 -21.53
CA SER A 422 11.91 -1.50 -22.66
C SER A 422 10.81 -1.57 -23.70
N LEU A 423 11.13 -1.45 -25.00
CA LEU A 423 10.15 -1.51 -26.09
C LEU A 423 9.02 -0.45 -26.00
N ALA A 424 9.16 0.57 -25.15
CA ALA A 424 8.21 1.67 -25.09
C ALA A 424 8.20 2.43 -26.43
N SER A 425 7.01 2.82 -26.88
CA SER A 425 6.81 3.66 -28.07
C SER A 425 6.19 5.01 -27.74
N GLY A 426 5.77 5.21 -26.48
CA GLY A 426 5.28 6.49 -25.97
C GLY A 426 5.23 6.49 -24.44
N GLY A 427 5.12 7.68 -23.88
CA GLY A 427 5.08 7.99 -22.46
C GLY A 427 6.42 8.52 -21.96
N ALA A 428 6.49 8.78 -20.65
CA ALA A 428 7.73 9.14 -19.98
C ALA A 428 7.82 8.49 -18.60
N ILE A 429 9.06 8.27 -18.14
CA ILE A 429 9.33 8.02 -16.71
C ILE A 429 10.10 9.21 -16.16
N TYR A 430 9.67 9.72 -15.01
CA TYR A 430 10.39 10.71 -14.23
C TYR A 430 10.95 10.02 -13.00
N ILE A 431 12.26 9.84 -12.95
CA ILE A 431 12.91 9.11 -11.87
C ILE A 431 13.77 10.03 -11.03
N ARG A 432 13.59 9.97 -9.71
CA ARG A 432 14.44 10.68 -8.75
C ARG A 432 15.80 9.99 -8.68
N ASP A 433 16.81 10.60 -9.31
CA ASP A 433 18.17 10.08 -9.41
C ASP A 433 19.20 11.21 -9.26
N PRO A 434 19.26 11.87 -8.08
CA PRO A 434 20.10 13.06 -7.86
C PRO A 434 21.62 12.77 -7.87
N HIS A 435 22.00 11.51 -8.02
CA HIS A 435 23.39 11.07 -8.05
C HIS A 435 23.75 10.36 -9.36
N HIS A 436 22.86 10.41 -10.37
CA HIS A 436 23.05 9.78 -11.67
C HIS A 436 23.47 8.30 -11.57
N LYS A 437 22.85 7.57 -10.65
CA LYS A 437 23.13 6.15 -10.41
C LYS A 437 22.59 5.26 -11.53
N LEU A 438 21.53 5.69 -12.22
CA LEU A 438 21.02 4.91 -13.34
C LEU A 438 21.88 5.12 -14.59
N ILE A 439 22.14 4.02 -15.28
CA ILE A 439 22.97 3.94 -16.49
C ILE A 439 22.16 3.53 -17.71
N GLN A 440 22.71 3.80 -18.90
CA GLN A 440 22.04 3.57 -20.17
C GLN A 440 21.73 2.08 -20.41
N GLU A 441 22.54 1.17 -19.89
CA GLU A 441 22.41 -0.28 -20.04
C GLU A 441 21.18 -0.84 -19.29
N GLN A 442 20.64 -0.10 -18.33
CA GLN A 442 19.37 -0.46 -17.68
C GLN A 442 18.17 -0.15 -18.58
N LEU A 443 18.33 0.75 -19.56
CA LEU A 443 17.29 1.17 -20.49
C LEU A 443 17.35 0.33 -21.77
N ASN A 444 16.40 -0.58 -21.96
CA ASN A 444 16.37 -1.46 -23.12
C ASN A 444 15.51 -0.87 -24.25
N GLY A 445 15.97 0.26 -24.83
CA GLY A 445 15.25 1.02 -25.86
C GLY A 445 14.71 2.38 -25.40
N GLY A 446 14.94 2.76 -24.15
CA GLY A 446 14.75 4.14 -23.66
C GLY A 446 16.07 4.92 -23.65
N TYR A 447 16.00 6.24 -23.44
CA TYR A 447 17.18 7.08 -23.22
C TYR A 447 16.86 8.21 -22.24
N PHE A 448 17.90 8.69 -21.56
CA PHE A 448 17.76 9.83 -20.66
C PHE A 448 17.63 11.14 -21.44
N THR A 449 16.71 11.97 -20.99
CA THR A 449 16.53 13.35 -21.44
C THR A 449 16.54 14.28 -20.22
N GLU A 450 16.87 15.55 -20.46
CA GLU A 450 16.74 16.57 -19.43
C GLU A 450 15.27 16.73 -19.01
N LEU A 451 15.07 17.07 -17.73
CA LEU A 451 13.76 17.44 -17.20
C LEU A 451 13.53 18.92 -17.53
N GLY A 452 12.55 19.21 -18.39
CA GLY A 452 12.16 20.60 -18.66
C GLY A 452 11.21 21.18 -17.61
N GLU A 453 11.00 22.50 -17.66
CA GLU A 453 10.02 23.18 -16.81
C GLU A 453 8.59 22.65 -17.04
N GLU A 454 8.20 22.39 -18.30
CA GLU A 454 6.89 21.82 -18.64
C GLU A 454 6.71 20.40 -18.07
N ASP A 455 7.79 19.61 -18.02
CA ASP A 455 7.77 18.28 -17.39
C ASP A 455 7.53 18.39 -15.88
N TRP A 456 8.18 19.34 -15.22
CA TRP A 456 7.97 19.57 -13.79
C TRP A 456 6.55 20.07 -13.50
N GLN A 457 6.06 21.03 -14.27
CA GLN A 457 4.69 21.53 -14.16
C GLN A 457 3.65 20.42 -14.37
N LEU A 458 3.95 19.46 -15.25
CA LEU A 458 3.11 18.29 -15.48
C LEU A 458 3.02 17.37 -14.24
N ILE A 459 4.14 17.02 -13.63
CA ILE A 459 4.16 16.02 -12.53
C ILE A 459 3.89 16.61 -11.15
N ARG A 460 4.15 17.90 -10.95
CA ARG A 460 4.04 18.56 -9.65
C ARG A 460 2.66 18.39 -8.97
N PRO A 461 1.51 18.59 -9.64
CA PRO A 461 0.21 18.38 -8.99
C PRO A 461 0.01 16.95 -8.47
N TYR A 462 0.59 15.96 -9.16
CA TYR A 462 0.53 14.57 -8.70
C TYR A 462 1.46 14.34 -7.51
N LEU A 463 2.62 15.00 -7.47
CA LEU A 463 3.47 14.99 -6.28
C LEU A 463 2.82 15.71 -5.08
N GLU A 464 2.02 16.75 -5.32
CA GLU A 464 1.25 17.45 -4.26
C GLU A 464 0.15 16.53 -3.68
N ASN A 465 -0.58 15.82 -4.54
CA ASN A 465 -1.51 14.77 -4.10
C ASN A 465 -0.79 13.65 -3.33
N ASN A 466 0.39 13.26 -3.80
CA ASN A 466 1.24 12.26 -3.13
C ASN A 466 1.68 12.73 -1.72
N GLU A 467 2.06 14.00 -1.57
CA GLU A 467 2.35 14.61 -0.28
C GLU A 467 1.12 14.60 0.64
N GLN A 468 -0.05 14.96 0.10
CA GLN A 468 -1.30 14.92 0.86
C GLN A 468 -1.67 13.51 1.32
N LEU A 469 -1.48 12.49 0.49
CA LEU A 469 -1.81 11.09 0.80
C LEU A 469 -0.82 10.47 1.79
N PHE A 470 0.48 10.67 1.58
CA PHE A 470 1.52 9.90 2.26
C PHE A 470 2.39 10.72 3.21
N GLY A 471 2.44 12.04 3.06
CA GLY A 471 3.20 12.95 3.94
C GLY A 471 4.66 13.04 3.54
N ILE A 472 4.96 12.60 2.32
CA ILE A 472 6.24 12.70 1.66
C ILE A 472 6.30 14.08 1.03
N SER A 473 7.02 14.97 1.68
CA SER A 473 7.07 16.36 1.29
C SER A 473 7.92 16.58 0.05
N ILE A 474 7.40 17.34 -0.91
CA ILE A 474 8.15 17.65 -2.14
C ILE A 474 9.46 18.35 -1.80
N ASP A 475 9.42 19.39 -0.96
CA ASP A 475 10.62 20.15 -0.63
C ASP A 475 11.55 19.40 0.33
N ARG A 476 11.01 18.91 1.45
CA ARG A 476 11.82 18.30 2.52
C ARG A 476 12.35 16.93 2.16
N ASP A 477 11.55 16.09 1.49
CA ASP A 477 11.88 14.68 1.31
C ASP A 477 12.35 14.37 -0.12
N LEU A 478 11.73 14.98 -1.14
CA LEU A 478 12.05 14.68 -2.54
C LEU A 478 13.17 15.57 -3.09
N LEU A 479 13.03 16.90 -3.01
CA LEU A 479 13.97 17.87 -3.58
C LEU A 479 15.17 18.18 -2.69
N THR A 480 15.15 17.80 -1.41
CA THR A 480 16.31 17.95 -0.53
C THR A 480 17.23 16.75 -0.65
N VAL A 481 18.47 17.01 -1.07
CA VAL A 481 19.52 16.00 -1.27
C VAL A 481 20.70 16.35 -0.39
N ASN A 482 21.11 15.42 0.48
CA ASN A 482 22.20 15.63 1.45
C ASN A 482 21.98 16.90 2.31
N GLY A 483 20.73 17.15 2.71
CA GLY A 483 20.35 18.31 3.55
C GLY A 483 20.26 19.65 2.81
N VAL A 484 20.44 19.68 1.49
CA VAL A 484 20.35 20.89 0.68
C VAL A 484 19.21 20.76 -0.32
N ARG A 485 18.28 21.73 -0.34
CA ARG A 485 17.23 21.81 -1.35
C ARG A 485 17.85 22.06 -2.72
N ARG A 486 17.48 21.26 -3.71
CA ARG A 486 17.93 21.34 -5.10
C ARG A 486 16.79 21.74 -6.04
N ALA A 487 17.14 22.14 -7.25
CA ALA A 487 16.15 22.36 -8.29
C ALA A 487 15.62 20.99 -8.79
N PRO A 488 14.37 20.90 -9.28
CA PRO A 488 13.81 19.64 -9.77
C PRO A 488 14.67 18.94 -10.82
N GLU A 489 15.27 19.69 -11.75
CA GLU A 489 16.15 19.21 -12.82
C GLU A 489 17.47 18.62 -12.31
N ASP A 490 17.92 18.99 -11.12
CA ASP A 490 19.09 18.40 -10.45
C ASP A 490 18.74 17.08 -9.72
N VAL A 491 17.45 16.79 -9.55
CA VAL A 491 16.96 15.69 -8.71
C VAL A 491 16.28 14.60 -9.53
N TYR A 492 15.52 14.99 -10.54
CA TYR A 492 14.77 14.10 -11.41
C TYR A 492 15.37 14.05 -12.79
N ARG A 493 15.42 12.85 -13.35
CA ARG A 493 15.79 12.58 -14.74
C ARG A 493 14.57 12.08 -15.48
N LYS A 494 14.43 12.48 -16.74
CA LYS A 494 13.39 11.97 -17.62
C LYS A 494 13.93 10.83 -18.46
N VAL A 495 13.15 9.77 -18.59
CA VAL A 495 13.38 8.68 -19.53
C VAL A 495 12.31 8.78 -20.62
N SER A 496 12.77 8.83 -21.87
CA SER A 496 11.94 8.94 -23.05
C SER A 496 12.10 7.71 -23.95
N ALA A 497 11.06 7.43 -24.74
CA ALA A 497 11.04 6.27 -25.64
C ALA A 497 11.90 6.58 -26.87
N ALA A 498 12.72 5.62 -27.32
CA ALA A 498 13.44 5.78 -28.59
C ALA A 498 12.44 6.01 -29.73
N LYS A 499 12.72 6.99 -30.60
CA LYS A 499 12.02 7.12 -31.87
C LYS A 499 12.31 5.89 -32.71
N LEU A 500 11.35 4.97 -32.80
CA LEU A 500 11.46 3.82 -33.71
C LEU A 500 11.55 4.35 -35.14
N ALA A 501 12.64 4.04 -35.85
CA ALA A 501 12.89 4.47 -37.23
C ALA A 501 11.79 4.04 -38.24
N VAL A 502 10.88 3.16 -37.83
CA VAL A 502 9.71 2.72 -38.60
C VAL A 502 8.57 3.74 -38.55
N LEU A 503 8.39 4.48 -37.44
CA LEU A 503 7.37 5.54 -37.33
C LEU A 503 7.77 6.83 -38.06
N ALA A 504 9.06 7.03 -38.35
CA ALA A 504 9.56 8.16 -39.13
C ALA A 504 9.36 8.00 -40.66
N LYS A 505 8.81 6.89 -41.13
CA LYS A 505 8.57 6.62 -42.55
C LYS A 505 7.16 6.95 -43.05
N GLU A 506 6.27 7.44 -42.18
CA GLU A 506 4.96 7.97 -42.56
C GLU A 506 4.92 9.51 -42.44
N GLU A 507 5.93 10.20 -42.96
CA GLU A 507 5.68 11.54 -43.49
C GLU A 507 5.13 11.37 -44.91
N ILE A 508 3.82 11.51 -45.03
CA ILE A 508 3.13 11.56 -46.32
C ILE A 508 3.65 12.83 -47.04
N PRO A 509 4.28 12.70 -48.22
CA PRO A 509 4.74 13.87 -48.98
C PRO A 509 3.56 14.77 -49.35
N GLU A 510 3.78 16.09 -49.26
CA GLU A 510 2.81 17.18 -49.55
C GLU A 510 1.99 17.03 -50.84
#